data_AF-B2KIB9-F1
#
_entry.id   AF-B2KIB9-F1
#
_cell.length_a   1.000
_cell.length_b   1.000
_cell.length_c   1.000
_cell.angle_alpha   90.00
_cell.angle_beta   90.00
_cell.angle_gamma   90.00
#
_symmetry.space_group_name_H-M   'P 1'
#
loop_
_entity.id
_entity.type
_entity.pdbx_description
1 polymer ?
#
loop_
_entity_poly.entity_id
_entity_poly.type
_entity_poly.pdbx_seq_one_letter_code
_entity_poly.pdbx_strand_id
1 'polypeptide(L)'
;MEIQLSKVSFQHEVYPVEPAPGPVAPGEELEEQPLSRQVFIVQELEIRDRLASSRINKFLYLHTSERMPRRAHSNMLTIKALHVAPTTHLGGPECCLRVSLMPLRLNVDQDALLFLKDFFTSLAAGINPMVPAESSTEAHPETRVQPSSPQEGQPEGVETSGIQEAAGSGQGSSEQQPIYFREFRFTSEVPIWLDYHGKHITMDQVGTFAGLLIGLAQLNCSELKLKRLCCRHGLLGVDKVLGYALNEWLQDIRKNQLPGLLGGVGPMHSVVQLS
;
A
#
# COMPACT_ATOMS: atom_id res chain seq x y z
N MET A 1 5.13 10.10 16.76
CA MET A 1 6.04 9.29 15.93
C MET A 1 7.12 10.17 15.34
N GLU A 2 8.36 9.68 15.34
CA GLU A 2 9.52 10.27 14.66
C GLU A 2 10.11 9.24 13.70
N ILE A 3 10.53 9.64 12.50
CA ILE A 3 11.23 8.78 11.55
C ILE A 3 12.70 9.21 11.52
N GLN A 4 13.60 8.29 11.82
CA GLN A 4 15.05 8.50 11.77
C GLN A 4 15.65 7.66 10.64
N LEU A 5 16.39 8.30 9.74
CA LEU A 5 17.12 7.66 8.65
C LEU A 5 18.62 7.94 8.85
N SER A 6 19.46 6.92 8.72
CA SER A 6 20.91 7.02 8.87
C SER A 6 21.63 6.37 7.69
N LYS A 7 22.73 6.99 7.28
CA LYS A 7 23.54 6.63 6.09
C LYS A 7 22.65 6.51 4.85
N VAL A 8 22.02 7.65 4.52
CA VAL A 8 21.14 7.80 3.36
C VAL A 8 21.97 8.15 2.13
N SER A 9 21.68 7.52 1.00
CA SER A 9 22.25 7.86 -0.30
C SER A 9 21.12 8.04 -1.32
N PHE A 10 21.12 9.16 -2.03
CA PHE A 10 20.27 9.40 -3.19
C PHE A 10 21.17 9.63 -4.41
N GLN A 11 20.92 8.89 -5.47
CA GLN A 11 21.61 9.02 -6.75
C GLN A 11 20.58 9.30 -7.83
N HIS A 12 20.84 10.30 -8.67
CA HIS A 12 20.10 10.56 -9.89
C HIS A 12 21.07 10.55 -11.06
N GLU A 13 20.81 9.69 -12.03
CA GLU A 13 21.58 9.53 -13.25
C GLU A 13 20.64 9.84 -14.43
N VAL A 14 21.10 10.64 -15.39
CA VAL A 14 20.39 10.89 -16.66
C VAL A 14 21.23 10.27 -17.76
N TYR A 15 20.61 9.45 -18.61
CA TYR A 15 21.30 8.82 -19.72
C TYR A 15 21.18 9.70 -20.97
N PRO A 16 22.25 9.84 -21.77
CA PRO A 16 22.16 10.51 -23.05
C PRO A 16 21.23 9.70 -23.96
N VAL A 17 20.31 10.39 -24.63
CA VAL A 17 19.52 9.81 -25.72
C VAL A 17 20.42 9.85 -26.96
N GLU A 18 21.01 8.71 -27.32
CA GLU A 18 21.70 8.60 -28.60
C GLU A 18 20.67 8.68 -29.74
N PRO A 19 21.00 9.37 -30.85
CA PRO A 19 20.13 9.38 -32.02
C PRO A 19 20.02 7.96 -32.57
N ALA A 20 18.78 7.49 -32.81
CA ALA A 20 18.51 6.12 -33.21
C ALA A 20 19.38 5.66 -34.40
N PRO A 21 20.00 4.47 -34.35
CA PRO A 21 20.96 4.01 -35.34
C PRO A 21 20.28 3.61 -36.66
N GLY A 22 19.94 4.61 -37.48
CA GLY A 22 19.44 4.42 -38.84
C GLY A 22 18.08 3.70 -38.92
N PRO A 23 17.71 3.18 -40.10
CA PRO A 23 16.52 2.34 -40.25
C PRO A 23 16.76 0.97 -39.62
N VAL A 24 16.08 0.73 -38.49
CA VAL A 24 16.05 -0.55 -37.75
C VAL A 24 15.72 -1.70 -38.69
N ALA A 25 16.46 -2.81 -38.60
CA ALA A 25 16.23 -3.96 -39.46
C ALA A 25 14.91 -4.68 -39.08
N PRO A 26 14.13 -5.21 -40.05
CA PRO A 26 12.89 -5.90 -39.74
C PRO A 26 13.16 -7.21 -38.99
N GLY A 27 13.03 -7.17 -37.67
CA GLY A 27 13.30 -8.29 -36.76
C GLY A 27 13.99 -7.89 -35.44
N GLU A 28 14.50 -6.67 -35.31
CA GLU A 28 15.06 -6.17 -34.05
C GLU A 28 13.94 -5.75 -33.09
N GLU A 29 13.96 -6.29 -31.87
CA GLU A 29 13.13 -5.80 -30.77
C GLU A 29 13.58 -4.37 -30.42
N LEU A 30 12.65 -3.44 -30.15
CA LEU A 30 13.03 -2.11 -29.67
C LEU A 30 13.78 -2.25 -28.34
N GLU A 31 15.08 -1.95 -28.33
CA GLU A 31 15.85 -1.90 -27.10
C GLU A 31 15.25 -0.88 -26.13
N GLU A 32 15.17 -1.24 -24.85
CA GLU A 32 14.58 -0.39 -23.82
C GLU A 32 15.48 0.83 -23.56
N GLN A 33 15.27 1.94 -24.29
CA GLN A 33 16.06 3.15 -24.13
C GLN A 33 15.89 3.74 -22.72
N PRO A 34 16.91 3.70 -21.85
CA PRO A 34 16.83 4.31 -20.53
C PRO A 34 16.96 5.83 -20.67
N LEU A 35 16.16 6.58 -19.89
CA LEU A 35 16.16 8.04 -19.87
C LEU A 35 16.80 8.58 -18.58
N SER A 36 16.39 8.03 -17.44
CA SER A 36 17.00 8.37 -16.16
C SER A 36 16.82 7.27 -15.13
N ARG A 37 17.66 7.28 -14.10
CA ARG A 37 17.60 6.36 -12.97
C ARG A 37 17.67 7.15 -11.67
N GLN A 38 16.84 6.77 -10.72
CA GLN A 38 16.85 7.28 -9.36
C GLN A 38 17.07 6.10 -8.41
N VAL A 39 17.99 6.24 -7.47
CA VAL A 39 18.30 5.23 -6.46
C VAL A 39 18.31 5.89 -5.10
N PHE A 40 17.35 5.50 -4.26
CA PHE A 40 17.28 5.90 -2.86
C PHE A 40 17.63 4.71 -1.97
N ILE A 41 18.64 4.87 -1.14
CA ILE A 41 19.17 3.84 -0.26
C ILE A 41 19.18 4.39 1.16
N VAL A 42 18.68 3.60 2.11
CA VAL A 42 18.81 3.87 3.55
C VAL A 42 19.46 2.67 4.20
N GLN A 43 20.63 2.86 4.81
CA GLN A 43 21.29 1.77 5.51
C GLN A 43 20.59 1.44 6.84
N GLU A 44 20.10 2.45 7.56
CA GLU A 44 19.46 2.32 8.87
C GLU A 44 18.18 3.17 8.90
N LEU A 45 17.02 2.52 9.06
CA LEU A 45 15.71 3.14 9.24
C LEU A 45 15.19 2.74 10.62
N GLU A 46 14.79 3.73 11.41
CA GLU A 46 14.14 3.53 12.71
C GLU A 46 12.95 4.47 12.82
N ILE A 47 11.76 3.94 13.14
CA ILE A 47 10.61 4.75 13.56
C ILE A 47 10.57 4.67 15.07
N ARG A 48 10.55 5.84 15.71
CA ARG A 48 10.56 5.97 17.16
C ARG A 48 9.21 6.45 17.62
N ASP A 49 8.66 5.73 18.58
CA ASP A 49 7.57 6.29 19.35
C ASP A 49 8.16 7.28 20.37
N ARG A 50 7.59 8.49 20.38
CA ARG A 50 7.92 9.55 21.36
C ARG A 50 6.71 9.86 22.26
N LEU A 51 5.69 8.99 22.28
CA LEU A 51 4.57 9.11 23.20
C LEU A 51 5.08 8.98 24.65
N ALA A 52 4.81 10.01 25.47
CA ALA A 52 5.19 10.04 26.87
C ALA A 52 4.55 8.93 27.73
N SER A 53 3.47 8.30 27.23
CA SER A 53 2.81 7.14 27.84
C SER A 53 3.45 5.79 27.48
N SER A 54 4.39 5.76 26.52
CA SER A 54 5.02 4.52 26.05
C SER A 54 6.38 4.29 26.73
N ARG A 55 6.64 3.04 27.14
CA ARG A 55 7.94 2.64 27.68
C ARG A 55 8.96 2.27 26.60
N ILE A 56 8.55 2.29 25.33
CA ILE A 56 9.33 1.73 24.21
C ILE A 56 9.55 2.79 23.15
N ASN A 57 10.76 3.35 23.14
CA ASN A 57 11.15 4.41 22.21
C ASN A 57 11.37 3.95 20.76
N LYS A 58 11.24 2.66 20.46
CA LYS A 58 11.46 2.08 19.12
C LYS A 58 10.17 1.40 18.65
N PHE A 59 9.45 2.06 17.75
CA PHE A 59 8.24 1.52 17.14
C PHE A 59 8.60 0.49 16.06
N LEU A 60 9.40 0.88 15.07
CA LEU A 60 9.80 0.01 13.96
C LEU A 60 11.32 0.11 13.72
N TYR A 61 12.00 -1.03 13.59
CA TYR A 61 13.44 -1.09 13.38
C TYR A 61 13.86 -2.38 12.65
N LEU A 62 15.12 -2.46 12.26
CA LEU A 62 15.70 -3.67 11.65
C LEU A 62 15.64 -4.85 12.62
N HIS A 63 15.08 -5.99 12.19
CA HIS A 63 15.23 -7.25 12.91
C HIS A 63 16.58 -7.90 12.59
N THR A 64 17.30 -8.33 13.63
CA THR A 64 18.53 -9.11 13.53
C THR A 64 18.53 -10.19 14.61
N SER A 65 18.92 -11.41 14.26
CA SER A 65 19.05 -12.54 15.20
C SER A 65 20.18 -13.46 14.78
N GLU A 66 20.55 -14.45 15.60
CA GLU A 66 21.57 -15.44 15.25
C GLU A 66 21.21 -16.24 13.98
N ARG A 67 19.91 -16.49 13.77
CA ARG A 67 19.39 -17.18 12.57
C ARG A 67 19.29 -16.26 11.35
N MET A 68 19.21 -14.94 11.56
CA MET A 68 19.24 -13.92 10.51
C MET A 68 20.21 -12.80 10.87
N PRO A 69 21.54 -13.06 10.78
CA PRO A 69 22.55 -12.08 11.07
C PRO A 69 22.57 -11.00 9.99
N ARG A 70 22.71 -9.74 10.40
CA ARG A 70 22.89 -8.63 9.46
C ARG A 70 24.25 -8.75 8.78
N ARG A 71 24.28 -8.73 7.44
CA ARG A 71 25.54 -8.59 6.69
C ARG A 71 26.11 -7.17 6.90
N ALA A 72 27.42 -7.06 7.09
CA ALA A 72 28.08 -5.75 7.20
C ALA A 72 27.69 -4.86 5.99
N HIS A 73 27.40 -3.58 6.27
CA HIS A 73 26.98 -2.59 5.27
C HIS A 73 25.72 -2.94 4.44
N SER A 74 24.87 -3.87 4.91
CA SER A 74 23.61 -4.17 4.22
C SER A 74 22.65 -2.97 4.30
N ASN A 75 22.01 -2.63 3.18
CA ASN A 75 21.01 -1.57 3.13
C ASN A 75 19.66 -2.08 3.62
N MET A 76 19.07 -1.39 4.60
CA MET A 76 17.78 -1.77 5.18
C MET A 76 16.63 -1.51 4.21
N LEU A 77 16.67 -0.38 3.49
CA LEU A 77 15.73 -0.03 2.41
C LEU A 77 16.52 0.34 1.16
N THR A 78 16.03 -0.08 0.00
CA THR A 78 16.51 0.39 -1.30
C THR A 78 15.33 0.49 -2.27
N ILE A 79 15.18 1.66 -2.87
CA ILE A 79 14.19 1.98 -3.89
C ILE A 79 14.97 2.37 -5.15
N LYS A 80 14.64 1.74 -6.29
CA LYS A 80 15.23 2.05 -7.60
C LYS A 80 14.09 2.31 -8.58
N ALA A 81 14.05 3.51 -9.14
CA ALA A 81 13.17 3.87 -10.24
C ALA A 81 14.00 4.04 -11.50
N LEU A 82 13.73 3.24 -12.54
CA LEU A 82 14.33 3.39 -13.86
C LEU A 82 13.25 3.92 -14.81
N HIS A 83 13.44 5.16 -15.29
CA HIS A 83 12.60 5.75 -16.32
C HIS A 83 13.16 5.38 -17.70
N VAL A 84 12.28 4.89 -18.57
CA VAL A 84 12.56 4.52 -19.96
C VAL A 84 11.69 5.31 -20.92
N ALA A 85 12.07 5.33 -22.20
CA ALA A 85 11.21 5.84 -23.26
C ALA A 85 9.91 5.02 -23.35
N PRO A 86 8.76 5.64 -23.69
CA PRO A 86 7.50 4.93 -23.82
C PRO A 86 7.52 3.95 -24.99
N THR A 87 7.07 2.73 -24.73
CA THR A 87 7.10 1.58 -25.65
C THR A 87 6.24 1.82 -26.89
N THR A 88 5.18 2.61 -26.76
CA THR A 88 4.18 2.90 -27.81
C THR A 88 4.47 4.18 -28.60
N HIS A 89 5.55 4.90 -28.31
CA HIS A 89 5.82 6.28 -28.76
C HIS A 89 4.72 7.31 -28.41
N LEU A 90 3.67 6.91 -27.67
CA LEU A 90 2.50 7.69 -27.33
C LEU A 90 2.34 7.71 -25.80
N GLY A 91 2.84 8.76 -25.17
CA GLY A 91 2.78 8.95 -23.71
C GLY A 91 4.00 9.66 -23.15
N GLY A 92 4.01 9.87 -21.84
CA GLY A 92 5.20 10.31 -21.10
C GLY A 92 6.14 9.13 -20.78
N PRO A 93 7.31 9.39 -20.16
CA PRO A 93 8.24 8.35 -19.71
C PRO A 93 7.59 7.29 -18.81
N GLU A 94 7.91 6.03 -19.06
CA GLU A 94 7.45 4.91 -18.24
C GLU A 94 8.48 4.57 -17.16
N CYS A 95 8.05 4.06 -16.00
CA CYS A 95 8.93 3.73 -14.87
C CYS A 95 8.88 2.24 -14.49
N CYS A 96 10.06 1.62 -14.36
CA CYS A 96 10.24 0.37 -13.61
C CYS A 96 10.64 0.69 -12.17
N LEU A 97 9.74 0.44 -11.21
CA LEU A 97 9.98 0.67 -9.78
C LEU A 97 10.31 -0.64 -9.06
N ARG A 98 11.48 -0.70 -8.45
CA ARG A 98 11.97 -1.87 -7.70
C ARG A 98 12.28 -1.47 -6.26
N VAL A 99 11.63 -2.13 -5.31
CA VAL A 99 11.78 -1.91 -3.87
C VAL A 99 12.30 -3.18 -3.20
N SER A 100 13.28 -3.03 -2.31
CA SER A 100 13.76 -4.09 -1.43
C SER A 100 13.89 -3.55 0.00
N LEU A 101 13.41 -4.34 0.96
CA LEU A 101 13.41 -4.02 2.38
C LEU A 101 13.98 -5.23 3.14
N MET A 102 14.64 -4.97 4.27
CA MET A 102 15.15 -6.00 5.19
C MET A 102 14.11 -6.38 6.25
N PRO A 103 14.25 -7.57 6.89
CA PRO A 103 13.46 -7.98 8.05
C PRO A 103 13.22 -6.88 9.09
N LEU A 104 11.98 -6.76 9.57
CA LEU A 104 11.57 -5.70 10.50
C LEU A 104 11.14 -6.26 11.86
N ARG A 105 11.25 -5.43 12.89
CA ARG A 105 10.65 -5.64 14.20
C ARG A 105 9.78 -4.43 14.53
N LEU A 106 8.55 -4.70 14.94
CA LEU A 106 7.50 -3.73 15.22
C LEU A 106 7.03 -3.92 16.66
N ASN A 107 7.40 -3.00 17.54
CA ASN A 107 6.91 -2.97 18.91
C ASN A 107 5.63 -2.13 18.94
N VAL A 108 4.55 -2.70 19.47
CA VAL A 108 3.24 -2.06 19.52
C VAL A 108 2.75 -2.04 20.97
N ASP A 109 2.44 -0.86 21.47
CA ASP A 109 1.68 -0.71 22.72
C ASP A 109 0.17 -0.55 22.43
N GLN A 110 -0.63 -0.51 23.50
CA GLN A 110 -2.10 -0.43 23.40
C GLN A 110 -2.58 0.83 22.64
N ASP A 111 -1.90 1.97 22.76
CA ASP A 111 -2.32 3.23 22.14
C ASP A 111 -1.94 3.22 20.65
N ALA A 112 -0.72 2.78 20.34
CA ALA A 112 -0.23 2.59 18.97
C ALA A 112 -1.07 1.56 18.20
N LEU A 113 -1.63 0.55 18.87
CA LEU A 113 -2.54 -0.42 18.27
C LEU A 113 -3.88 0.19 17.86
N LEU A 114 -4.51 0.97 18.74
CA LEU A 114 -5.77 1.66 18.41
C LEU A 114 -5.57 2.61 17.23
N PHE A 115 -4.45 3.34 17.23
CA PHE A 115 -4.03 4.15 16.08
C PHE A 115 -3.84 3.31 14.81
N LEU A 116 -3.14 2.17 14.87
CA LEU A 116 -2.91 1.28 13.71
C LEU A 116 -4.23 0.76 13.13
N LYS A 117 -5.18 0.36 13.99
CA LYS A 117 -6.53 -0.04 13.58
C LYS A 117 -7.20 1.07 12.78
N ASP A 118 -7.30 2.27 13.37
CA ASP A 118 -8.06 3.37 12.78
C ASP A 118 -7.36 3.92 11.52
N PHE A 119 -6.02 3.94 11.51
CA PHE A 119 -5.21 4.25 10.32
C PHE A 119 -5.45 3.26 9.19
N PHE A 120 -5.39 1.94 9.43
CA PHE A 120 -5.62 0.95 8.38
C PHE A 120 -7.08 0.89 7.91
N THR A 121 -8.05 1.15 8.79
CA THR A 121 -9.45 1.32 8.39
C THR A 121 -9.63 2.54 7.48
N SER A 122 -9.03 3.69 7.83
CA SER A 122 -9.05 4.90 7.00
C SER A 122 -8.33 4.71 5.66
N LEU A 123 -7.15 4.09 5.67
CA LEU A 123 -6.35 3.81 4.48
C LEU A 123 -7.06 2.83 3.53
N ALA A 124 -7.72 1.79 4.06
CA ALA A 124 -8.53 0.87 3.27
C ALA A 124 -9.79 1.54 2.68
N ALA A 125 -10.37 2.52 3.36
CA ALA A 125 -11.46 3.33 2.81
C ALA A 125 -10.97 4.27 1.70
N GLY A 126 -9.79 4.88 1.85
CA GLY A 126 -9.20 5.76 0.83
C GLY A 126 -8.69 5.04 -0.43
N ILE A 127 -8.30 3.77 -0.32
CA ILE A 127 -7.80 2.96 -1.46
C ILE A 127 -8.94 2.33 -2.27
N ASN A 128 -10.15 2.21 -1.71
CA ASN A 128 -11.33 1.68 -2.39
C ASN A 128 -12.24 2.82 -2.89
N PRO A 129 -12.10 3.30 -4.14
CA PRO A 129 -13.13 4.13 -4.75
C PRO A 129 -14.38 3.26 -5.00
N MET A 130 -15.34 3.37 -4.08
CA MET A 130 -16.77 3.09 -4.24
C MET A 130 -17.14 2.12 -5.38
N VAL A 131 -17.15 0.81 -5.10
CA VAL A 131 -18.04 -0.09 -5.86
C VAL A 131 -19.47 0.26 -5.40
N PRO A 132 -20.37 0.70 -6.30
CA PRO A 132 -21.77 0.88 -5.92
C PRO A 132 -22.33 -0.47 -5.47
N ALA A 133 -22.88 -0.52 -4.27
CA ALA A 133 -23.49 -1.75 -3.76
C ALA A 133 -24.78 -2.02 -4.55
N GLU A 134 -24.71 -2.90 -5.54
CA GLU A 134 -25.90 -3.47 -6.17
C GLU A 134 -26.62 -4.38 -5.16
N SER A 135 -27.61 -3.81 -4.47
CA SER A 135 -28.54 -4.58 -3.63
C SER A 135 -29.61 -5.22 -4.52
N SER A 136 -29.43 -6.49 -4.87
CA SER A 136 -30.39 -7.28 -5.63
C SER A 136 -31.24 -8.18 -4.73
N THR A 137 -32.57 -8.13 -4.91
CA THR A 137 -33.60 -9.13 -4.53
C THR A 137 -33.75 -9.46 -3.02
N GLU A 138 -34.93 -9.66 -2.42
CA GLU A 138 -36.35 -9.65 -2.82
C GLU A 138 -37.22 -9.36 -1.54
N ALA A 139 -38.55 -9.33 -1.47
CA ALA A 139 -39.65 -9.79 -2.33
C ALA A 139 -40.90 -8.87 -2.23
N HIS A 140 -42.11 -9.44 -2.38
CA HIS A 140 -43.45 -8.80 -2.29
C HIS A 140 -44.23 -9.35 -1.06
N PRO A 141 -45.37 -8.77 -0.60
CA PRO A 141 -46.65 -8.97 -1.31
C PRO A 141 -47.66 -7.79 -1.32
N GLU A 142 -48.18 -7.55 -2.53
CA GLU A 142 -49.57 -7.25 -2.95
C GLU A 142 -50.40 -6.14 -2.28
N THR A 143 -50.95 -5.23 -3.11
CA THR A 143 -52.41 -5.23 -3.44
C THR A 143 -52.80 -4.09 -4.41
N ARG A 144 -53.11 -4.47 -5.66
CA ARG A 144 -54.27 -4.01 -6.48
C ARG A 144 -54.29 -2.65 -7.22
N VAL A 145 -54.46 -2.77 -8.55
CA VAL A 145 -55.23 -1.92 -9.52
C VAL A 145 -54.55 -0.72 -10.23
N GLN A 146 -54.29 -0.97 -11.54
CA GLN A 146 -54.21 -0.07 -12.72
C GLN A 146 -55.50 0.78 -12.94
N PRO A 147 -55.63 1.72 -13.93
CA PRO A 147 -54.84 1.89 -15.16
C PRO A 147 -54.52 3.35 -15.62
N SER A 148 -53.85 3.40 -16.78
CA SER A 148 -53.97 4.39 -17.89
C SER A 148 -53.24 5.75 -17.86
N SER A 149 -52.52 5.94 -18.97
CA SER A 149 -51.79 7.09 -19.57
C SER A 149 -52.73 8.22 -20.08
N PRO A 150 -52.32 9.21 -20.93
CA PRO A 150 -50.99 9.60 -21.49
C PRO A 150 -50.70 11.14 -21.60
N GLN A 151 -49.59 11.52 -22.29
CA GLN A 151 -49.38 12.79 -23.04
C GLN A 151 -49.30 14.12 -22.22
N GLU A 152 -48.70 15.26 -22.64
CA GLU A 152 -47.90 15.70 -23.82
C GLU A 152 -47.13 17.02 -23.47
N GLY A 153 -46.27 17.52 -24.37
CA GLY A 153 -46.10 18.99 -24.55
C GLY A 153 -44.87 19.72 -23.96
N GLN A 154 -44.00 20.19 -24.86
CA GLN A 154 -43.02 21.29 -24.74
C GLN A 154 -43.65 22.60 -25.33
N PRO A 155 -42.99 23.80 -25.41
CA PRO A 155 -41.84 24.40 -24.70
C PRO A 155 -42.09 25.91 -24.32
N GLU A 156 -41.06 26.78 -24.44
CA GLU A 156 -40.96 28.27 -24.33
C GLU A 156 -40.66 28.86 -22.92
N GLY A 157 -39.74 29.84 -22.73
CA GLY A 157 -38.80 30.51 -23.66
C GLY A 157 -37.93 31.61 -22.99
N VAL A 158 -37.17 32.38 -23.81
CA VAL A 158 -36.47 33.68 -23.53
C VAL A 158 -35.06 33.67 -22.87
N GLU A 159 -34.02 33.83 -23.72
CA GLU A 159 -32.96 34.89 -23.79
C GLU A 159 -32.61 35.76 -22.55
N THR A 160 -31.43 36.37 -22.34
CA THR A 160 -30.20 36.61 -23.15
C THR A 160 -29.01 36.99 -22.22
N SER A 161 -27.76 36.75 -22.63
CA SER A 161 -26.61 37.69 -22.59
C SER A 161 -25.26 36.96 -22.53
N GLY A 162 -24.36 37.27 -23.47
CA GLY A 162 -22.99 36.76 -23.46
C GLY A 162 -21.99 37.81 -22.97
N ILE A 163 -20.86 37.33 -22.41
CA ILE A 163 -19.63 38.10 -22.29
C ILE A 163 -18.53 37.30 -22.99
N GLN A 164 -17.91 37.93 -23.98
CA GLN A 164 -16.68 37.45 -24.61
C GLN A 164 -15.50 37.93 -23.76
N GLU A 165 -14.72 37.02 -23.20
CA GLU A 165 -13.37 37.35 -22.70
C GLU A 165 -12.30 36.79 -23.64
N ALA A 166 -11.27 37.61 -23.84
CA ALA A 166 -10.31 37.46 -24.91
C ALA A 166 -9.19 36.46 -24.56
N ALA A 167 -8.37 36.16 -25.57
CA ALA A 167 -7.20 35.30 -25.45
C ALA A 167 -6.21 35.79 -24.37
N GLY A 168 -6.32 35.22 -23.17
CA GLY A 168 -5.24 35.20 -22.19
C GLY A 168 -4.37 33.97 -22.42
N SER A 169 -3.08 34.17 -22.69
CA SER A 169 -2.09 33.09 -22.72
C SER A 169 -1.81 32.60 -21.30
N GLY A 170 -2.79 31.93 -20.71
CA GLY A 170 -2.63 31.21 -19.46
C GLY A 170 -1.61 30.11 -19.68
N GLN A 171 -0.42 30.29 -19.13
CA GLN A 171 0.45 29.16 -18.81
C GLN A 171 -0.33 28.32 -17.79
N GLY A 172 -1.09 27.34 -18.29
CA GLY A 172 -1.64 26.31 -17.44
C GLY A 172 -0.48 25.73 -16.66
N SER A 173 -0.54 25.83 -15.34
CA SER A 173 0.32 25.03 -14.46
C SER A 173 0.16 23.59 -14.93
N SER A 174 1.19 23.04 -15.56
CA SER A 174 1.11 21.70 -16.12
C SER A 174 0.84 20.76 -14.97
N GLU A 175 -0.40 20.30 -14.85
CA GLU A 175 -0.77 19.24 -13.93
C GLU A 175 0.14 18.07 -14.27
N GLN A 176 1.12 17.84 -13.40
CA GLN A 176 2.21 16.92 -13.70
C GLN A 176 1.60 15.54 -13.83
N GLN A 177 1.51 15.05 -15.07
CA GLN A 177 0.84 13.79 -15.35
C GLN A 177 1.48 12.70 -14.47
N PRO A 178 0.67 11.93 -13.72
CA PRO A 178 1.18 10.95 -12.78
C PRO A 178 2.08 9.94 -13.50
N ILE A 179 3.21 9.61 -12.88
CA ILE A 179 4.19 8.67 -13.45
C ILE A 179 3.51 7.32 -13.74
N TYR A 180 3.64 6.83 -14.97
CA TYR A 180 3.17 5.51 -15.34
C TYR A 180 4.20 4.44 -14.97
N PHE A 181 3.86 3.56 -14.02
CA PHE A 181 4.70 2.45 -13.59
C PHE A 181 4.38 1.19 -14.40
N ARG A 182 5.14 0.93 -15.46
CA ARG A 182 4.98 -0.28 -16.28
C ARG A 182 5.31 -1.57 -15.52
N GLU A 183 6.29 -1.50 -14.62
CA GLU A 183 6.57 -2.58 -13.66
C GLU A 183 6.73 -2.03 -12.23
N PHE A 184 6.09 -2.69 -11.27
CA PHE A 184 6.39 -2.56 -9.85
C PHE A 184 6.83 -3.91 -9.26
N ARG A 185 7.99 -3.95 -8.59
CA ARG A 185 8.54 -5.16 -8.00
C ARG A 185 9.02 -4.96 -6.56
N PHE A 186 8.39 -5.64 -5.60
CA PHE A 186 8.91 -5.79 -4.24
C PHE A 186 9.69 -7.11 -4.15
N THR A 187 11.03 -7.02 -4.09
CA THR A 187 11.90 -8.18 -4.41
C THR A 187 12.16 -9.14 -3.26
N SER A 188 12.01 -8.67 -2.03
CA SER A 188 12.28 -9.47 -0.82
C SER A 188 10.98 -10.05 -0.27
N GLU A 189 11.02 -11.26 0.28
CA GLU A 189 10.04 -11.64 1.30
C GLU A 189 10.54 -11.06 2.63
N VAL A 190 9.70 -10.29 3.31
CA VAL A 190 10.12 -9.52 4.49
C VAL A 190 9.31 -9.96 5.70
N PRO A 191 9.91 -10.76 6.60
CA PRO A 191 9.30 -11.05 7.89
C PRO A 191 9.33 -9.82 8.80
N ILE A 192 8.25 -9.66 9.55
CA ILE A 192 7.97 -8.60 10.51
C ILE A 192 7.59 -9.27 11.83
N TRP A 193 8.43 -9.12 12.86
CA TRP A 193 8.11 -9.58 14.20
C TRP A 193 7.28 -8.54 14.94
N LEU A 194 6.14 -8.96 15.47
CA LEU A 194 5.24 -8.12 16.26
C LEU A 194 5.45 -8.38 17.76
N ASP A 195 6.01 -7.41 18.48
CA ASP A 195 6.09 -7.46 19.94
C ASP A 195 4.98 -6.59 20.54
N TYR A 196 4.03 -7.21 21.23
CA TYR A 196 2.96 -6.49 21.90
C TYR A 196 3.30 -6.22 23.37
N HIS A 197 3.18 -4.94 23.76
CA HIS A 197 3.43 -4.48 25.12
C HIS A 197 2.18 -3.81 25.70
N GLY A 198 1.32 -4.62 26.30
CA GLY A 198 0.11 -4.15 26.97
C GLY A 198 0.41 -3.30 28.21
N LYS A 199 -0.43 -2.30 28.44
CA LYS A 199 -0.51 -1.56 29.71
C LYS A 199 -1.47 -2.34 30.64
N HIS A 200 -1.34 -2.20 31.96
CA HIS A 200 -2.26 -2.86 32.89
C HIS A 200 -3.68 -2.28 32.69
N ILE A 201 -4.62 -3.12 32.26
CA ILE A 201 -6.01 -2.72 32.04
C ILE A 201 -6.80 -2.89 33.33
N THR A 202 -7.44 -1.82 33.78
CA THR A 202 -8.45 -1.85 34.83
C THR A 202 -9.74 -2.50 34.28
N MET A 203 -10.39 -3.37 35.06
CA MET A 203 -11.51 -4.23 34.60
C MET A 203 -12.70 -3.46 34.00
N ASP A 204 -12.84 -2.20 34.37
CA ASP A 204 -13.83 -1.22 33.91
C ASP A 204 -13.72 -0.82 32.42
N GLN A 205 -12.60 -1.09 31.74
CA GLN A 205 -12.45 -0.87 30.28
C GLN A 205 -12.54 -2.17 29.44
N VAL A 206 -12.81 -3.33 30.05
CA VAL A 206 -12.75 -4.67 29.44
C VAL A 206 -14.03 -5.01 28.64
N GLY A 207 -14.58 -4.03 27.92
CA GLY A 207 -15.70 -4.22 26.98
C GLY A 207 -15.27 -4.90 25.67
N THR A 208 -15.82 -4.48 24.53
CA THR A 208 -15.56 -5.02 23.17
C THR A 208 -14.07 -5.17 22.82
N PHE A 209 -13.19 -4.38 23.45
CA PHE A 209 -11.74 -4.46 23.29
C PHE A 209 -11.09 -5.70 23.93
N ALA A 210 -11.75 -6.41 24.85
CA ALA A 210 -11.24 -7.62 25.48
C ALA A 210 -10.87 -8.70 24.45
N GLY A 211 -11.74 -8.95 23.47
CA GLY A 211 -11.47 -9.91 22.39
C GLY A 211 -10.30 -9.51 21.49
N LEU A 212 -10.16 -8.20 21.22
CA LEU A 212 -9.02 -7.66 20.47
C LEU A 212 -7.72 -7.84 21.27
N LEU A 213 -7.71 -7.48 22.56
CA LEU A 213 -6.57 -7.61 23.46
C LEU A 213 -6.15 -9.07 23.68
N ILE A 214 -7.11 -10.01 23.79
CA ILE A 214 -6.83 -11.45 23.87
C ILE A 214 -6.20 -11.96 22.56
N GLY A 215 -6.77 -11.60 21.41
CA GLY A 215 -6.21 -11.96 20.10
C GLY A 215 -4.81 -11.37 19.88
N LEU A 216 -4.50 -10.21 20.48
CA LEU A 216 -3.19 -9.57 20.38
C LEU A 216 -2.16 -10.08 21.38
N ALA A 217 -2.59 -10.51 22.56
CA ALA A 217 -1.75 -11.29 23.47
C ALA A 217 -1.33 -12.61 22.81
N GLN A 218 -2.21 -13.23 22.02
CA GLN A 218 -1.89 -14.41 21.19
C GLN A 218 -0.98 -14.08 19.99
N LEU A 219 -1.09 -12.88 19.41
CA LEU A 219 -0.20 -12.40 18.33
C LEU A 219 1.13 -11.79 18.85
N ASN A 220 1.38 -11.78 20.15
CA ASN A 220 2.66 -11.34 20.69
C ASN A 220 3.77 -12.32 20.27
N CYS A 221 4.90 -11.79 19.80
CA CYS A 221 5.98 -12.55 19.14
C CYS A 221 5.55 -13.26 17.84
N SER A 222 4.44 -12.87 17.21
CA SER A 222 4.06 -13.41 15.88
C SER A 222 4.98 -12.91 14.77
N GLU A 223 5.26 -13.78 13.81
CA GLU A 223 5.96 -13.45 12.57
C GLU A 223 4.92 -13.26 11.44
N LEU A 224 4.74 -12.02 11.01
CA LEU A 224 4.00 -11.68 9.79
C LEU A 224 4.98 -11.59 8.62
N LYS A 225 4.54 -11.83 7.39
CA LYS A 225 5.39 -11.78 6.20
C LYS A 225 4.80 -10.90 5.10
N LEU A 226 5.59 -9.94 4.62
CA LEU A 226 5.30 -9.28 3.35
C LEU A 226 5.83 -10.15 2.21
N LYS A 227 4.90 -10.77 1.46
CA LYS A 227 5.25 -11.54 0.25
C LYS A 227 5.92 -10.66 -0.81
N ARG A 228 6.73 -11.29 -1.68
CA ARG A 228 7.25 -10.65 -2.90
C ARG A 228 6.09 -10.23 -3.81
N LEU A 229 6.23 -9.08 -4.47
CA LEU A 229 5.25 -8.55 -5.42
C LEU A 229 5.90 -8.31 -6.78
N CYS A 230 5.16 -8.53 -7.86
CA CYS A 230 5.58 -8.27 -9.23
C CYS A 230 4.35 -7.95 -10.09
N CYS A 231 4.06 -6.66 -10.27
CA CYS A 231 3.01 -6.18 -11.15
C CYS A 231 3.61 -5.69 -12.47
N ARG A 232 3.04 -6.12 -13.60
CA ARG A 232 3.41 -5.71 -14.97
C ARG A 232 2.23 -5.18 -15.79
N HIS A 233 1.07 -5.00 -15.16
CA HIS A 233 -0.16 -4.58 -15.84
C HIS A 233 -0.29 -3.05 -16.01
N GLY A 234 0.77 -2.30 -15.64
CA GLY A 234 0.73 -0.84 -15.58
C GLY A 234 0.00 -0.31 -14.34
N LEU A 235 0.59 0.67 -13.65
CA LEU A 235 -0.05 1.41 -12.57
C LEU A 235 0.24 2.90 -12.75
N LEU A 236 -0.80 3.71 -12.93
CA LEU A 236 -0.66 5.16 -13.13
C LEU A 236 -0.67 5.87 -11.76
N GLY A 237 0.48 6.39 -11.34
CA GLY A 237 0.64 7.10 -10.06
C GLY A 237 1.14 6.23 -8.90
N VAL A 238 1.81 6.89 -7.94
CA VAL A 238 2.40 6.26 -6.74
C VAL A 238 1.30 5.73 -5.80
N ASP A 239 0.14 6.39 -5.76
CA ASP A 239 -1.04 5.97 -5.02
C ASP A 239 -1.54 4.59 -5.49
N LYS A 240 -1.55 4.32 -6.79
CA LYS A 240 -1.96 3.01 -7.35
C LYS A 240 -0.95 1.92 -7.03
N VAL A 241 0.35 2.24 -7.05
CA VAL A 241 1.41 1.33 -6.61
C VAL A 241 1.27 0.96 -5.13
N LEU A 242 1.09 1.96 -4.26
CA LEU A 242 0.90 1.73 -2.83
C LEU A 242 -0.40 0.98 -2.54
N GLY A 243 -1.51 1.35 -3.18
CA GLY A 243 -2.81 0.68 -3.05
C GLY A 243 -2.76 -0.79 -3.45
N TYR A 244 -2.14 -1.09 -4.60
CA TYR A 244 -1.88 -2.47 -5.04
C TYR A 244 -1.06 -3.26 -4.01
N ALA A 245 0.07 -2.70 -3.55
CA ALA A 245 0.96 -3.39 -2.63
C ALA A 245 0.31 -3.68 -1.27
N LEU A 246 -0.36 -2.67 -0.71
CA LEU A 246 -1.10 -2.77 0.55
C LEU A 246 -2.23 -3.81 0.46
N ASN A 247 -3.02 -3.79 -0.62
CA ASN A 247 -4.08 -4.78 -0.82
C ASN A 247 -3.50 -6.20 -0.92
N GLU A 248 -2.46 -6.42 -1.73
CA GLU A 248 -1.86 -7.74 -1.92
C GLU A 248 -1.27 -8.33 -0.63
N TRP A 249 -0.60 -7.51 0.19
CA TRP A 249 -0.10 -7.93 1.49
C TRP A 249 -1.23 -8.16 2.50
N LEU A 250 -2.22 -7.27 2.57
CA LEU A 250 -3.32 -7.37 3.52
C LEU A 250 -4.23 -8.57 3.23
N GLN A 251 -4.48 -8.88 1.96
CA GLN A 251 -5.21 -10.09 1.58
C GLN A 251 -4.43 -11.37 1.92
N ASP A 252 -3.12 -11.39 1.67
CA ASP A 252 -2.27 -12.54 2.00
C ASP A 252 -2.20 -12.80 3.51
N ILE A 253 -1.94 -11.75 4.30
CA ILE A 253 -1.93 -11.82 5.76
C ILE A 253 -3.27 -12.37 6.28
N ARG A 254 -4.40 -11.83 5.81
CA ARG A 254 -5.74 -12.25 6.25
C ARG A 254 -6.10 -13.69 5.87
N LYS A 255 -5.79 -14.11 4.64
CA LYS A 255 -6.20 -15.43 4.11
C LYS A 255 -5.25 -16.56 4.53
N ASN A 256 -3.95 -16.28 4.58
CA ASN A 256 -2.91 -17.32 4.67
C ASN A 256 -2.16 -17.31 6.01
N GLN A 257 -1.99 -16.16 6.65
CA GLN A 257 -1.12 -16.03 7.84
C GLN A 257 -1.92 -16.00 9.16
N LEU A 258 -2.95 -15.14 9.24
CA LEU A 258 -3.78 -15.02 10.45
C LEU A 258 -4.44 -16.35 10.88
N PRO A 259 -4.97 -17.22 9.99
CA PRO A 259 -5.53 -18.49 10.42
C PRO A 259 -4.51 -19.44 11.06
N GLY A 260 -3.25 -19.41 10.63
CA GLY A 260 -2.17 -20.19 11.25
C GLY A 260 -1.77 -19.64 12.61
N LEU A 261 -1.70 -18.32 12.74
CA LEU A 261 -1.35 -17.65 14.00
C LEU A 261 -2.45 -17.80 15.08
N LEU A 262 -3.73 -17.79 14.68
CA LEU A 262 -4.86 -17.99 15.58
C LEU A 262 -5.16 -19.49 15.81
N GLY A 263 -4.90 -20.35 14.83
CA GLY A 263 -5.08 -21.80 14.92
C GLY A 263 -3.98 -22.55 15.69
N GLY A 264 -2.80 -21.94 15.87
CA GLY A 264 -1.68 -22.50 16.64
C GLY A 264 -1.96 -22.69 18.14
N VAL A 265 -3.10 -22.22 18.64
CA VAL A 265 -3.60 -22.42 20.01
C VAL A 265 -5.02 -23.02 20.04
N GLY A 266 -5.27 -23.97 19.15
CA GLY A 266 -6.33 -24.97 19.37
C GLY A 266 -5.99 -25.86 20.59
N PRO A 267 -6.98 -26.35 21.36
CA PRO A 267 -6.72 -27.11 22.57
C PRO A 267 -6.00 -28.43 22.26
N MET A 268 -4.77 -28.58 22.76
CA MET A 268 -4.10 -29.88 22.78
C MET A 268 -4.79 -30.81 23.77
N HIS A 269 -5.85 -31.48 23.31
CA HIS A 269 -6.11 -32.85 23.74
C HIS A 269 -4.86 -33.70 23.34
N SER A 270 -4.29 -34.54 24.20
CA SER A 270 -4.95 -35.25 25.29
C SER A 270 -4.09 -35.45 26.53
N VAL A 271 -4.79 -35.69 27.64
CA VAL A 271 -4.41 -36.64 28.70
C VAL A 271 -3.62 -37.83 28.13
N VAL A 272 -2.45 -38.12 28.72
CA VAL A 272 -1.99 -39.46 29.16
C VAL A 272 -0.71 -39.25 30.00
N GLN A 273 -0.63 -39.96 31.13
CA GLN A 273 0.41 -39.93 32.18
C GLN A 273 0.21 -38.92 33.34
N LEU A 274 -0.89 -39.09 34.07
CA LEU A 274 -0.73 -39.41 35.49
C LEU A 274 -0.70 -40.94 35.61
N SER A 275 0.35 -41.44 36.25
CA SER A 275 0.50 -42.83 36.72
C SER A 275 0.11 -42.92 38.19
#